data_AF-A0A2B7YEH0-F1
#
_entry.id   AF-A0A2B7YEH0-F1
#
_cell.length_a   1.000
_cell.length_b   1.000
_cell.length_c   1.000
_cell.angle_alpha   90.00
_cell.angle_beta   90.00
_cell.angle_gamma   90.00
#
_symmetry.space_group_name_H-M   'P 1'
#
loop_
_entity.id
_entity.type
_entity.pdbx_description
1 polymer ?
#
loop_
_entity_poly.entity_id
_entity_poly.type
_entity_poly.pdbx_seq_one_letter_code
_entity_poly.pdbx_strand_id
1 'polypeptide(L)'
;MILHGMLPYVEGSRFTVRSHNPPPPGSIKKLHHLTKEAKIERSKILPLKRCILHLPSGGSDGNYMVTFEVVNNIRAGPDHDAQVVAVRVLDSGPAFPEHLKGVGLVVAKLYYPLFSDHAGDDDTDPFLWLARQYEREAASYHRLSDLQGSVIPVFYGSYSLELPVEGSPS
;
A
#
# COMPACT_ATOMS: atom_id res chain seq x y z
N MET A 1 21.11 -5.50 -11.49
CA MET A 1 21.29 -4.09 -11.06
C MET A 1 20.34 -3.88 -9.89
N ILE A 2 20.87 -3.81 -8.67
CA ILE A 2 20.08 -3.59 -7.46
C ILE A 2 19.84 -2.08 -7.37
N LEU A 3 18.60 -1.62 -7.51
CA LEU A 3 18.22 -0.24 -7.26
C LEU A 3 18.44 0.06 -5.77
N HIS A 4 19.57 0.67 -5.44
CA HIS A 4 19.97 1.06 -4.08
C HIS A 4 19.36 2.40 -3.63
N GLY A 5 18.28 2.86 -4.27
CA GLY A 5 17.57 4.07 -3.90
C GLY A 5 16.07 3.87 -4.06
N MET A 6 15.29 4.38 -3.10
CA MET A 6 13.83 4.49 -3.10
C MET A 6 12.99 3.33 -2.53
N LEU A 7 13.43 2.63 -1.49
CA LEU A 7 12.47 1.93 -0.62
C LEU A 7 12.15 2.81 0.59
N PRO A 8 10.94 3.38 0.72
CA PRO A 8 10.56 4.25 1.84
C PRO A 8 10.28 3.46 3.14
N TYR A 9 10.79 2.24 3.23
CA TYR A 9 10.55 1.28 4.31
C TYR A 9 11.86 0.93 5.02
N VAL A 10 12.69 1.95 5.21
CA VAL A 10 13.94 1.85 5.98
C VAL A 10 13.68 2.46 7.35
N GLU A 11 14.20 1.85 8.41
CA GLU A 11 14.09 2.39 9.76
C GLU A 11 14.55 3.86 9.82
N GLY A 12 13.77 4.68 10.52
CA GLY A 12 13.95 6.14 10.61
C GLY A 12 13.39 6.93 9.43
N SER A 13 13.03 6.29 8.31
CA SER A 13 12.40 6.97 7.19
C SER A 13 10.98 7.44 7.54
N ARG A 14 10.58 8.58 6.98
CA ARG A 14 9.25 9.16 7.18
C ARG A 14 8.52 9.28 5.86
N PHE A 15 7.22 9.04 5.91
CA PHE A 15 6.34 9.25 4.76
C PHE A 15 4.99 9.79 5.23
N THR A 16 4.42 10.67 4.42
CA THR A 16 3.09 11.23 4.67
C THR A 16 2.10 10.53 3.76
N VAL A 17 1.02 10.04 4.36
CA VAL A 17 -0.07 9.37 3.66
C VAL A 17 -1.32 10.22 3.71
N ARG A 18 -2.19 10.05 2.71
CA ARG A 18 -3.55 10.58 2.72
C ARG A 18 -4.50 9.47 3.14
N SER A 19 -5.47 9.79 3.99
CA SER A 19 -6.59 8.90 4.26
C SER A 19 -7.26 8.45 2.96
N HIS A 20 -7.70 7.21 2.92
CA HIS A 20 -8.29 6.63 1.72
C HIS A 20 -9.47 5.75 2.09
N ASN A 21 -10.56 5.92 1.35
CA ASN A 21 -11.75 5.08 1.42
C ASN A 21 -11.58 3.93 0.43
N PRO A 22 -11.36 2.69 0.90
CA PRO A 22 -11.21 1.55 0.00
C PRO A 22 -12.45 1.35 -0.86
N PRO A 23 -12.30 0.81 -2.09
CA PRO A 23 -13.46 0.40 -2.86
C PRO A 23 -14.26 -0.70 -2.12
N PRO A 24 -15.59 -0.81 -2.35
CA PRO A 24 -16.38 -1.90 -1.81
C PRO A 24 -15.88 -3.29 -2.27
N PRO A 25 -16.08 -4.35 -1.48
CA PRO A 25 -15.71 -5.70 -1.87
C PRO A 25 -16.42 -6.14 -3.17
N GLY A 26 -15.70 -6.81 -4.07
CA GLY A 26 -16.15 -7.21 -5.39
C GLY A 26 -16.02 -6.12 -6.48
N SER A 27 -15.39 -4.97 -6.18
CA SER A 27 -15.23 -3.90 -7.18
C SER A 27 -14.30 -4.31 -8.31
N ILE A 28 -13.25 -5.06 -8.00
CA ILE A 28 -12.33 -5.62 -9.00
C ILE A 28 -12.92 -6.92 -9.59
N LYS A 29 -13.76 -6.77 -10.62
CA LYS A 29 -14.44 -7.88 -11.31
C LYS A 29 -13.58 -8.63 -12.31
N LYS A 30 -12.52 -8.01 -12.83
CA LYS A 30 -11.61 -8.65 -13.79
C LYS A 30 -10.89 -9.83 -13.13
N LEU A 31 -10.68 -10.91 -13.88
CA LEU A 31 -9.69 -11.90 -13.46
C LEU A 31 -8.34 -11.19 -13.38
N HIS A 32 -7.56 -11.54 -12.37
CA HIS A 32 -6.19 -11.04 -12.18
C HIS A 32 -5.22 -11.77 -13.10
N HIS A 33 -5.66 -12.25 -14.26
CA HIS A 33 -4.77 -12.87 -15.23
C HIS A 33 -4.11 -11.80 -16.10
N LEU A 34 -2.81 -11.97 -16.33
CA LEU A 34 -2.05 -11.15 -17.26
C LEU A 34 -2.63 -11.31 -18.68
N THR A 35 -3.10 -10.20 -19.26
CA THR A 35 -3.46 -10.16 -20.67
C THR A 35 -2.19 -10.26 -21.53
N LYS A 36 -2.35 -10.58 -22.82
CA LYS A 36 -1.20 -10.62 -23.75
C LYS A 36 -0.49 -9.27 -23.81
N GLU A 37 -1.25 -8.19 -23.78
CA GLU A 37 -0.75 -6.81 -23.79
C GLU A 37 0.04 -6.51 -22.51
N ALA A 38 -0.48 -6.90 -21.35
CA ALA A 38 0.19 -6.74 -20.07
C ALA A 38 1.47 -7.58 -19.96
N LYS A 39 1.51 -8.79 -20.55
CA LYS A 39 2.74 -9.60 -20.66
C LYS A 39 3.80 -8.90 -21.52
N ILE A 40 3.38 -8.36 -22.67
CA ILE A 40 4.28 -7.61 -23.56
C ILE A 40 4.82 -6.37 -22.83
N GLU A 41 3.97 -5.64 -22.12
CA GLU A 41 4.36 -4.49 -21.31
C GLU A 41 5.38 -4.87 -20.23
N ARG A 42 5.11 -5.92 -19.44
CA ARG A 42 6.00 -6.46 -18.40
C ARG A 42 7.39 -6.80 -18.95
N SER A 43 7.45 -7.35 -20.17
CA SER A 43 8.73 -7.71 -20.82
C SER A 43 9.54 -6.52 -21.35
N LYS A 44 8.91 -5.34 -21.53
CA LYS A 44 9.51 -4.18 -22.22
C LYS A 44 9.70 -2.96 -21.34
N ILE A 45 8.91 -2.81 -20.30
CA ILE A 45 8.86 -1.61 -19.47
C ILE A 45 9.38 -1.93 -18.07
N LEU A 46 10.28 -1.09 -17.56
CA LEU A 46 10.80 -1.24 -16.20
C LEU A 46 9.66 -1.21 -15.16
N PRO A 47 9.70 -2.05 -14.11
CA PRO A 47 8.62 -2.16 -13.12
C PRO A 47 8.20 -0.83 -12.47
N LEU A 48 9.15 0.04 -12.14
CA LEU A 48 8.84 1.38 -11.62
C LEU A 48 8.04 2.22 -12.62
N LYS A 49 8.38 2.15 -13.91
CA LYS A 49 7.66 2.86 -14.98
C LYS A 49 6.26 2.29 -15.15
N ARG A 50 6.07 0.98 -14.99
CA ARG A 50 4.74 0.34 -14.99
C ARG A 50 3.89 0.82 -13.83
N CYS A 51 4.47 1.01 -12.64
CA CYS A 51 3.75 1.58 -11.49
C CYS A 51 3.23 3.00 -11.75
N ILE A 52 3.92 3.79 -12.57
CA ILE A 52 3.46 5.13 -12.98
C ILE A 52 2.31 5.03 -14.00
N LEU A 53 2.35 4.03 -14.89
CA LEU A 53 1.31 3.82 -15.91
C LEU A 53 0.02 3.22 -15.32
N HIS A 54 0.15 2.40 -14.28
CA HIS A 54 -0.95 1.68 -13.64
C HIS A 54 -1.15 2.18 -12.21
N LEU A 55 -1.79 3.34 -12.08
CA LEU A 55 -2.14 3.90 -10.78
C LEU A 55 -3.12 2.96 -10.04
N PRO A 56 -3.09 2.94 -8.69
CA PRO A 56 -4.07 2.22 -7.90
C PRO A 56 -5.50 2.55 -8.34
N SER A 57 -6.31 1.52 -8.61
CA SER A 57 -7.66 1.71 -9.14
C SER A 57 -8.73 1.60 -8.05
N GLY A 58 -9.69 2.51 -8.07
CA GLY A 58 -10.87 2.48 -7.21
C GLY A 58 -10.68 3.17 -5.86
N GLY A 59 -11.74 3.22 -5.07
CA GLY A 59 -11.78 3.98 -3.81
C GLY A 59 -11.89 5.48 -4.02
N SER A 60 -11.70 6.24 -2.95
CA SER A 60 -11.64 7.70 -2.99
C SER A 60 -10.75 8.24 -1.88
N ASP A 61 -10.07 9.34 -2.16
CA ASP A 61 -9.30 10.05 -1.15
C ASP A 61 -10.19 10.55 -0.02
N GLY A 62 -9.66 10.45 1.20
CA GLY A 62 -10.19 11.07 2.40
C GLY A 62 -9.64 12.49 2.58
N ASN A 63 -9.97 13.10 3.71
CA ASN A 63 -9.78 14.53 3.96
C ASN A 63 -8.64 14.87 4.93
N TYR A 64 -7.94 13.87 5.47
CA TYR A 64 -6.80 14.09 6.37
C TYR A 64 -5.54 13.38 5.87
N MET A 65 -4.40 13.92 6.30
CA MET A 65 -3.07 13.36 6.05
C MET A 65 -2.41 13.02 7.39
N VAL A 66 -1.57 12.00 7.38
CA VAL A 66 -0.85 11.52 8.57
C VAL A 66 0.58 11.23 8.17
N THR A 67 1.53 11.64 9.00
CA THR A 67 2.93 11.27 8.81
C THR A 67 3.27 10.09 9.70
N PHE A 68 3.88 9.08 9.09
CA PHE A 68 4.39 7.90 9.75
C PHE A 68 5.91 7.88 9.71
N GLU A 69 6.54 7.38 10.78
CA GLU A 69 7.97 7.08 10.82
C GLU A 69 8.16 5.57 10.94
N VAL A 70 8.95 4.97 10.06
CA VAL A 70 9.27 3.53 10.12
C VAL A 70 10.18 3.27 11.31
N VAL A 71 9.73 2.40 12.21
CA VAL A 71 10.49 2.01 13.41
C VAL A 71 11.11 0.63 13.24
N ASN A 72 10.47 -0.26 12.50
CA ASN A 72 11.01 -1.60 12.26
C ASN A 72 10.39 -2.26 11.03
N ASN A 73 11.17 -3.10 10.35
CA ASN A 73 10.67 -3.99 9.31
C ASN A 73 10.19 -5.29 9.92
N ILE A 74 8.88 -5.56 9.82
CA ILE A 74 8.30 -6.83 10.30
C ILE A 74 8.42 -7.89 9.22
N ARG A 75 8.03 -7.52 8.00
CA ARG A 75 8.10 -8.38 6.80
C ARG A 75 8.16 -7.47 5.57
N ALA A 76 9.37 -7.15 5.13
CA ALA A 76 9.61 -6.31 3.96
C ALA A 76 10.72 -6.93 3.10
N GLY A 77 10.66 -6.72 1.79
CA GLY A 77 11.59 -7.27 0.81
C GLY A 77 10.93 -7.70 -0.50
N PRO A 78 11.75 -8.11 -1.48
CA PRO A 78 11.31 -8.49 -2.83
C PRO A 78 10.43 -9.75 -2.88
N ASP A 79 10.53 -10.63 -1.89
CA ASP A 79 9.80 -11.91 -1.89
C ASP A 79 8.41 -11.79 -1.23
N HIS A 80 7.87 -10.57 -1.08
CA HIS A 80 6.64 -10.31 -0.35
C HIS A 80 5.69 -9.40 -1.15
N ASP A 81 4.47 -9.91 -1.38
CA ASP A 81 3.40 -9.17 -2.06
C ASP A 81 2.99 -7.88 -1.35
N ALA A 82 3.10 -7.88 -0.03
CA ALA A 82 2.88 -6.71 0.80
C ALA A 82 4.05 -6.49 1.73
N GLN A 83 4.40 -5.22 1.91
CA GLN A 83 5.45 -4.79 2.84
C GLN A 83 4.79 -4.48 4.18
N VAL A 84 5.25 -5.09 5.25
CA VAL A 84 4.70 -4.94 6.61
C VAL A 84 5.77 -4.32 7.50
N VAL A 85 5.47 -3.15 8.03
CA VAL A 85 6.39 -2.37 8.86
C VAL A 85 5.70 -1.86 10.11
N ALA A 86 6.44 -1.75 11.21
CA ALA A 86 5.98 -1.02 12.38
C ALA A 86 6.27 0.46 12.16
N VAL A 87 5.26 1.31 12.36
CA VAL A 87 5.40 2.76 12.23
C VAL A 87 4.93 3.49 13.46
N ARG A 88 5.64 4.57 13.80
CA ARG A 88 5.19 5.55 14.78
C ARG A 88 4.23 6.51 14.10
N VAL A 89 3.09 6.78 14.74
CA VAL A 89 2.17 7.82 14.30
C VAL A 89 2.67 9.17 14.81
N LEU A 90 2.93 10.11 13.91
CA LEU A 90 3.38 11.44 14.28
C LEU A 90 2.17 12.38 14.33
N ASP A 91 1.85 12.88 15.52
CA ASP A 91 0.82 13.91 15.71
C ASP A 91 1.29 15.22 15.06
N SER A 92 0.51 15.70 14.10
CA SER A 92 0.81 16.88 13.30
C SER A 92 -0.06 18.10 13.66
N GLY A 93 -0.81 18.06 14.77
CA GLY A 93 -1.51 19.22 15.34
C GLY A 93 -3.03 19.15 15.26
N PRO A 94 -3.75 20.30 15.27
CA PRO A 94 -5.19 20.34 15.55
C PRO A 94 -6.08 19.67 14.48
N ALA A 95 -5.58 19.45 13.26
CA ALA A 95 -6.27 18.72 12.20
C ALA A 95 -6.03 17.19 12.24
N PHE A 96 -5.29 16.71 13.24
CA PHE A 96 -4.95 15.30 13.38
C PHE A 96 -6.20 14.46 13.73
N PRO A 97 -6.40 13.31 13.07
CA PRO A 97 -7.62 12.53 13.21
C PRO A 97 -7.79 11.97 14.63
N GLU A 98 -9.00 12.16 15.19
CA GLU A 98 -9.32 11.79 16.58
C GLU A 98 -9.02 10.32 16.91
N HIS A 99 -9.34 9.39 15.99
CA HIS A 99 -9.12 7.96 16.20
C HIS A 99 -7.63 7.56 16.26
N LEU A 100 -6.70 8.45 15.89
CA LEU A 100 -5.27 8.23 16.04
C LEU A 100 -4.67 8.95 17.25
N LYS A 101 -5.43 9.79 17.97
CA LYS A 101 -4.89 10.51 19.13
C LYS A 101 -4.47 9.53 20.22
N GLY A 102 -3.24 9.70 20.71
CA GLY A 102 -2.64 8.78 21.68
C GLY A 102 -2.18 7.43 21.11
N VAL A 103 -2.39 7.17 19.82
CA VAL A 103 -1.89 5.96 19.15
C VAL A 103 -0.41 6.15 18.84
N GLY A 104 0.45 5.46 19.58
CA GLY A 104 1.90 5.61 19.44
C GLY A 104 2.51 4.80 18.30
N LEU A 105 2.31 3.48 18.30
CA LEU A 105 2.92 2.54 17.36
C LEU A 105 1.83 1.68 16.72
N VAL A 106 1.86 1.58 15.39
CA VAL A 106 0.94 0.75 14.61
C VAL A 106 1.70 -0.08 13.59
N VAL A 107 1.02 -1.09 13.05
CA VAL A 107 1.53 -1.87 11.91
C VAL A 107 0.95 -1.29 10.63
N ALA A 108 1.80 -0.86 9.71
CA ALA A 108 1.41 -0.48 8.36
C ALA A 108 1.70 -1.63 7.40
N LYS A 109 0.67 -2.01 6.62
CA LYS A 109 0.78 -2.97 5.53
C LYS A 109 0.61 -2.23 4.21
N LEU A 110 1.61 -2.30 3.35
CA LEU A 110 1.68 -1.55 2.11
C LEU A 110 1.61 -2.51 0.92
N TYR A 111 0.69 -2.23 0.01
CA TYR A 111 0.52 -2.96 -1.24
C TYR A 111 1.22 -2.17 -2.34
N TYR A 112 2.41 -2.62 -2.74
CA TYR A 112 3.21 -1.90 -3.72
C TYR A 112 3.58 -2.84 -4.89
N PRO A 113 2.95 -2.68 -6.07
CA PRO A 113 3.16 -3.55 -7.23
C PRO A 113 4.62 -3.70 -7.64
N LEU A 114 5.46 -2.72 -7.34
CA LEU A 114 6.89 -2.78 -7.61
C LEU A 114 7.54 -4.08 -7.10
N PHE A 115 7.15 -4.59 -5.93
CA PHE A 115 7.74 -5.81 -5.38
C PHE A 115 7.17 -7.09 -6.00
N SER A 116 5.85 -7.17 -6.20
CA SER A 116 5.23 -8.34 -6.84
C SER A 116 5.51 -8.43 -8.34
N ASP A 117 5.83 -7.32 -9.01
CA ASP A 117 6.06 -7.31 -10.46
C ASP A 117 7.33 -8.08 -10.88
N HIS A 118 8.23 -8.34 -9.93
CA HIS A 118 9.48 -9.08 -10.14
C HIS A 118 9.35 -10.60 -9.97
N ALA A 119 8.25 -11.11 -9.41
CA ALA A 119 8.12 -12.50 -9.02
C ALA A 119 7.76 -13.44 -10.19
N GLY A 120 8.62 -13.54 -11.22
CA GLY A 120 8.63 -14.65 -12.18
C GLY A 120 7.35 -14.87 -13.03
N ASP A 121 7.35 -16.01 -13.75
CA ASP A 121 6.40 -16.46 -14.79
C ASP A 121 4.98 -16.80 -14.27
N ASP A 122 4.46 -16.07 -13.28
CA ASP A 122 3.05 -16.18 -12.95
C ASP A 122 2.21 -15.44 -14.00
N ASP A 123 1.12 -16.07 -14.45
CA ASP A 123 0.14 -15.46 -15.34
C ASP A 123 -0.76 -14.47 -14.58
N THR A 124 -0.24 -13.83 -13.52
CA THR A 124 -0.96 -12.95 -12.59
C THR A 124 -0.61 -11.49 -12.83
N ASP A 125 -1.63 -10.63 -12.99
CA ASP A 125 -1.44 -9.19 -13.06
C ASP A 125 -1.24 -8.64 -11.63
N PRO A 126 -0.04 -8.13 -11.29
CA PRO A 126 0.26 -7.70 -9.93
C PRO A 126 -0.56 -6.48 -9.50
N PHE A 127 -0.98 -5.62 -10.43
CA PHE A 127 -1.78 -4.44 -10.12
C PHE A 127 -3.19 -4.84 -9.71
N LEU A 128 -3.81 -5.73 -10.48
CA LEU A 128 -5.14 -6.26 -10.17
C LEU A 128 -5.14 -7.16 -8.93
N TRP A 129 -4.08 -7.98 -8.77
CA TRP A 129 -3.93 -8.86 -7.62
C TRP A 129 -3.83 -8.08 -6.32
N LEU A 130 -2.89 -7.13 -6.22
CA LEU A 130 -2.68 -6.37 -5.00
C LEU A 130 -3.85 -5.45 -4.68
N ALA A 131 -4.47 -4.83 -5.68
CA ALA A 131 -5.67 -4.02 -5.47
C ALA A 131 -6.81 -4.86 -4.89
N ARG A 132 -6.97 -6.12 -5.34
CA ARG A 132 -7.94 -7.07 -4.78
C ARG A 132 -7.60 -7.49 -3.35
N GLN A 133 -6.32 -7.71 -3.04
CA GLN A 133 -5.90 -8.04 -1.67
C GLN A 133 -6.20 -6.89 -0.72
N TYR A 134 -5.85 -5.66 -1.10
CA TYR A 134 -6.14 -4.44 -0.37
C TYR A 134 -7.64 -4.26 -0.10
N GLU A 135 -8.47 -4.34 -1.14
CA GLU A 135 -9.94 -4.23 -1.06
C GLU A 135 -10.53 -5.23 -0.06
N ARG A 136 -10.13 -6.51 -0.17
CA ARG A 136 -10.66 -7.59 0.67
C ARG A 136 -10.21 -7.47 2.12
N GLU A 137 -8.97 -7.07 2.36
CA GLU A 137 -8.45 -6.91 3.71
C GLU A 137 -9.16 -5.77 4.44
N ALA A 138 -9.29 -4.61 3.79
CA ALA A 138 -10.00 -3.48 4.38
C ALA A 138 -11.49 -3.81 4.64
N ALA A 139 -12.15 -4.47 3.68
CA ALA A 139 -13.52 -4.95 3.87
C ALA A 139 -13.66 -5.97 5.02
N SER A 140 -12.64 -6.81 5.24
CA SER A 140 -12.64 -7.81 6.32
C SER A 140 -12.56 -7.14 7.69
N TYR A 141 -11.71 -6.12 7.86
CA TYR A 141 -11.66 -5.34 9.10
C TYR A 141 -13.00 -4.68 9.42
N HIS A 142 -13.68 -4.11 8.42
CA HIS A 142 -15.01 -3.54 8.62
C HIS A 142 -16.06 -4.61 8.96
N ARG A 143 -16.02 -5.78 8.31
CA ARG A 143 -16.95 -6.88 8.57
C ARG A 143 -16.75 -7.53 9.95
N LEU A 144 -15.53 -7.49 10.47
CA LEU A 144 -15.13 -8.09 11.75
C LEU A 144 -14.88 -7.04 12.83
N SER A 145 -15.57 -5.89 12.78
CA SER A 145 -15.38 -4.77 13.70
C SER A 145 -15.44 -5.18 15.17
N ASP A 146 -16.36 -6.08 15.51
CA ASP A 146 -16.62 -6.51 16.90
C ASP A 146 -15.50 -7.38 17.47
N LEU A 147 -14.61 -7.89 16.60
CA LEU A 147 -13.47 -8.73 16.98
C LEU A 147 -12.16 -7.92 17.12
N GLN A 148 -12.18 -6.64 16.76
CA GLN A 148 -10.99 -5.79 16.81
C GLN A 148 -10.57 -5.47 18.24
N GLY A 149 -9.26 -5.47 18.50
CA GLY A 149 -8.69 -5.23 19.82
C GLY A 149 -8.77 -6.42 20.78
N SER A 150 -9.34 -7.54 20.34
CA SER A 150 -9.41 -8.78 21.10
C SER A 150 -8.87 -9.96 20.30
N VAL A 151 -9.60 -10.38 19.25
CA VAL A 151 -9.26 -11.54 18.41
C VAL A 151 -8.41 -11.12 17.21
N ILE A 152 -8.70 -9.95 16.63
CA ILE A 152 -7.92 -9.37 15.53
C ILE A 152 -7.38 -7.99 15.91
N PRO A 153 -6.31 -7.50 15.26
CA PRO A 153 -5.78 -6.16 15.52
C PRO A 153 -6.81 -5.05 15.29
N VAL A 154 -6.64 -3.93 15.99
CA VAL A 154 -7.41 -2.71 15.73
C VAL A 154 -7.02 -2.13 14.38
N PHE A 155 -8.02 -1.83 13.55
CA PHE A 155 -7.86 -1.20 12.25
C PHE A 155 -7.92 0.31 12.39
N TYR A 156 -6.78 0.96 12.17
CA TYR A 156 -6.66 2.41 12.28
C TYR A 156 -7.02 3.15 10.98
N GLY A 157 -7.32 2.43 9.90
CA GLY A 157 -7.80 3.00 8.66
C GLY A 157 -6.99 2.56 7.44
N SER A 158 -7.35 3.16 6.31
CA SER A 158 -6.75 2.93 5.01
C SER A 158 -6.17 4.23 4.47
N TYR A 159 -5.08 4.10 3.72
CA TYR A 159 -4.31 5.26 3.28
C TYR A 159 -3.71 5.05 1.90
N SER A 160 -3.55 6.14 1.16
CA SER A 160 -2.77 6.22 -0.07
C SER A 160 -1.43 6.92 0.21
N LEU A 161 -0.38 6.46 -0.46
CA LEU A 161 0.97 7.01 -0.36
C LEU A 161 1.42 7.45 -1.75
N GLU A 162 1.72 8.73 -1.88
CA GLU A 162 2.36 9.28 -3.07
C GLU A 162 3.88 9.31 -2.84
N LEU A 163 4.63 8.68 -3.74
CA LEU A 163 6.08 8.66 -3.68
C LEU A 163 6.64 9.54 -4.80
N PRO A 164 7.57 10.46 -4.50
CA PRO A 164 8.26 11.21 -5.54
C PRO A 164 9.06 10.23 -6.39
N VAL A 165 8.91 10.33 -7.72
CA VAL A 165 9.78 9.65 -8.66
C VAL A 165 10.80 10.67 -9.15
N GLU A 166 12.08 10.42 -8.91
CA GLU A 166 13.14 11.30 -9.40
C GLU A 166 12.99 11.53 -10.91
N GLY A 167 12.96 12.81 -11.33
CA GLY A 167 12.84 13.21 -12.73
C GLY A 167 11.47 13.70 -13.20
N SER A 168 10.51 13.94 -12.31
CA SER A 168 9.26 14.66 -12.63
C SER A 168 9.39 16.14 -12.29
N PRO A 169 9.17 17.08 -13.24
CA PRO A 169 9.18 18.52 -12.92
C PRO A 169 7.99 18.86 -12.01
N SER A 170 8.25 19.76 -11.08
CA SER A 170 7.26 20.38 -10.19
C SER A 170 6.32 21.32 -10.95
#